data_AF-A0A1P8FI68-F1
#
_entry.id   AF-A0A1P8FI68-F1
#
_cell.length_a   1.000
_cell.length_b   1.000
_cell.length_c   1.000
_cell.angle_alpha   90.00
_cell.angle_beta   90.00
_cell.angle_gamma   90.00
#
_symmetry.space_group_name_H-M   'P 1'
#
loop_
_entity.id
_entity.type
_entity.pdbx_description
1 polymer ?
#
loop_
_entity_poly.entity_id
_entity_poly.type
_entity_poly.pdbx_seq_one_letter_code
_entity_poly.pdbx_strand_id
1 'polypeptide(L)'
;MKPGSPAVANAATRQPMLAERAARLHVQVERGVLPVRAQRLLPEALREFDAGVKALLAAAPSAEIRENYRLLELLWADYRPHVARTPDPEGPDKLAERGEEVVWIASKGVKLLKDHADDPRSERVRTVGEARLQSQRIARGYFFRQWAARSERREAELRAAGAAYRKAMDALLASAVVGSEAMADLQLAENQYGFLLSAAQGLERQRDPRPGLEAVAKSCDNMLEVLDRVARRYESEP
;
A
#
# COMPACT_ATOMS: atom_id res chain seq x y z
N MET A 1 -8.45 -21.28 2.29
CA MET A 1 -7.26 -20.89 3.08
C MET A 1 -7.58 -21.13 4.54
N LYS A 2 -6.64 -21.64 5.35
CA LYS A 2 -6.87 -21.82 6.79
C LYS A 2 -6.94 -20.42 7.45
N PRO A 3 -7.91 -20.15 8.34
CA PRO A 3 -7.93 -18.89 9.07
C PRO A 3 -6.62 -18.64 9.83
N GLY A 4 -6.13 -17.41 9.80
CA GLY A 4 -4.86 -17.06 10.45
C GLY A 4 -3.59 -17.58 9.76
N SER A 5 -3.69 -18.17 8.57
CA SER A 5 -2.51 -18.59 7.80
C SER A 5 -1.74 -17.39 7.24
N PRO A 6 -0.43 -17.55 6.96
CA PRO A 6 0.39 -16.52 6.32
C PRO A 6 -0.22 -16.02 5.00
N ALA A 7 -0.84 -16.90 4.22
CA ALA A 7 -1.54 -16.54 2.99
C ALA A 7 -2.73 -15.58 3.24
N VAL A 8 -3.51 -15.82 4.30
CA VAL A 8 -4.64 -14.94 4.68
C VAL A 8 -4.11 -13.60 5.18
N ALA A 9 -3.02 -13.61 5.97
CA ALA A 9 -2.36 -12.39 6.42
C ALA A 9 -1.82 -11.56 5.23
N ASN A 10 -1.20 -12.22 4.24
CA ASN A 10 -0.70 -11.57 3.03
C ASN A 10 -1.86 -10.97 2.21
N ALA A 11 -2.93 -11.74 1.98
CA ALA A 11 -4.11 -11.24 1.28
C ALA A 11 -4.74 -10.02 1.99
N ALA A 12 -4.82 -10.05 3.32
CA ALA A 12 -5.40 -8.98 4.13
C ALA A 12 -4.56 -7.70 4.06
N THR A 13 -3.23 -7.81 4.24
CA THR A 13 -2.34 -6.64 4.27
C THR A 13 -2.16 -6.00 2.90
N ARG A 14 -2.42 -6.74 1.81
CA ARG A 14 -2.47 -6.18 0.45
C ARG A 14 -3.64 -5.23 0.23
N GLN A 15 -4.78 -5.40 0.90
CA GLN A 15 -5.97 -4.58 0.63
C GLN A 15 -5.75 -3.07 0.86
N PRO A 16 -5.31 -2.61 2.05
CA PRO A 16 -5.08 -1.18 2.24
C PRO A 16 -3.98 -0.65 1.30
N MET A 17 -2.94 -1.46 1.03
CA MET A 17 -1.87 -1.10 0.10
C MET A 17 -2.39 -0.88 -1.33
N LEU A 18 -3.26 -1.79 -1.82
CA LEU A 18 -3.85 -1.71 -3.17
C LEU A 18 -4.76 -0.49 -3.32
N ALA A 19 -5.50 -0.10 -2.28
CA ALA A 19 -6.30 1.12 -2.29
C ALA A 19 -5.43 2.38 -2.43
N GLU A 20 -4.34 2.47 -1.66
CA GLU A 20 -3.36 3.58 -1.76
C GLU A 20 -2.68 3.61 -3.14
N ARG A 21 -2.31 2.42 -3.67
CA ARG A 21 -1.72 2.27 -5.00
C ARG A 21 -2.69 2.72 -6.10
N ALA A 22 -3.96 2.33 -6.03
CA ALA A 22 -4.98 2.74 -7.00
C ALA A 22 -5.16 4.25 -7.02
N ALA A 23 -5.23 4.90 -5.85
CA ALA A 23 -5.32 6.35 -5.74
C ALA A 23 -4.11 7.06 -6.38
N ARG A 24 -2.88 6.59 -6.10
CA ARG A 24 -1.65 7.14 -6.69
C ARG A 24 -1.63 6.95 -8.21
N LEU A 25 -2.01 5.77 -8.69
CA LEU A 25 -2.03 5.46 -10.13
C LEU A 25 -3.08 6.31 -10.87
N HIS A 26 -4.25 6.57 -10.28
CA HIS A 26 -5.22 7.50 -10.83
C HIS A 26 -4.60 8.89 -11.05
N VAL A 27 -3.97 9.45 -10.02
CA VAL A 27 -3.34 10.78 -10.12
C VAL A 27 -2.18 10.79 -11.12
N GLN A 28 -1.42 9.69 -11.23
CA GLN A 28 -0.40 9.54 -12.27
C GLN A 28 -0.99 9.64 -13.69
N VAL A 29 -2.13 9.00 -13.96
CA VAL A 29 -2.82 9.11 -15.27
C VAL A 29 -3.32 10.53 -15.48
N GLU A 30 -4.01 11.10 -14.49
CA GLU A 30 -4.62 12.44 -14.57
C GLU A 30 -3.58 13.53 -14.85
N ARG A 31 -2.39 13.41 -14.24
CA ARG A 31 -1.34 14.43 -14.28
C ARG A 31 -0.24 14.13 -15.30
N GLY A 32 -0.38 13.06 -16.08
CA GLY A 32 0.58 12.69 -17.12
C GLY A 32 1.95 12.28 -16.57
N VAL A 33 2.01 11.69 -15.37
CA VAL A 33 3.25 11.18 -14.77
C VAL A 33 3.34 9.67 -15.01
N LEU A 34 4.20 9.26 -15.93
CA LEU A 34 4.29 7.87 -16.41
C LEU A 34 2.90 7.28 -16.80
N PRO A 35 2.08 7.98 -17.60
CA PRO A 35 0.66 7.66 -17.78
C PRO A 35 0.45 6.29 -18.42
N VAL A 36 1.28 5.90 -19.41
CA VAL A 36 1.20 4.58 -20.05
C VAL A 36 1.41 3.45 -19.05
N ARG A 37 2.40 3.60 -18.14
CA ARG A 37 2.66 2.62 -17.07
C ARG A 37 1.49 2.59 -16.10
N ALA A 38 0.96 3.75 -15.72
CA ALA A 38 -0.14 3.84 -14.76
C ALA A 38 -1.45 3.24 -15.30
N GLN A 39 -1.77 3.48 -16.58
CA GLN A 39 -2.92 2.89 -17.27
C GLN A 39 -2.85 1.36 -17.34
N ARG A 40 -1.66 0.77 -17.41
CA ARG A 40 -1.48 -0.69 -17.34
C ARG A 40 -1.66 -1.22 -15.92
N LEU A 41 -1.05 -0.57 -14.93
CA LEU A 41 -1.01 -1.05 -13.55
C LEU A 41 -2.32 -0.84 -12.79
N LEU A 42 -3.11 0.19 -13.13
CA LEU A 42 -4.35 0.51 -12.41
C LEU A 42 -5.38 -0.63 -12.51
N PRO A 43 -5.74 -1.15 -13.71
CA PRO A 43 -6.65 -2.29 -13.82
C PRO A 43 -6.15 -3.56 -13.13
N GLU A 44 -4.84 -3.76 -13.03
CA GLU A 44 -4.25 -4.87 -12.25
C GLU A 44 -4.52 -4.69 -10.76
N ALA A 45 -4.23 -3.51 -10.20
CA ALA A 45 -4.48 -3.21 -8.80
C ALA A 45 -5.96 -3.32 -8.41
N LEU A 46 -6.88 -2.86 -9.28
CA LEU A 46 -8.32 -2.97 -9.04
C LEU A 46 -8.78 -4.44 -9.01
N ARG A 47 -8.33 -5.26 -9.97
CA ARG A 47 -8.68 -6.70 -10.01
C ARG A 47 -8.09 -7.47 -8.82
N GLU A 48 -6.87 -7.14 -8.41
CA GLU A 48 -6.25 -7.77 -7.24
C GLU A 48 -7.01 -7.43 -5.95
N PHE A 49 -7.51 -6.21 -5.81
CA PHE A 49 -8.34 -5.82 -4.67
C PHE A 49 -9.66 -6.60 -4.69
N ASP A 50 -10.36 -6.61 -5.84
CA ASP A 50 -11.63 -7.34 -6.02
C ASP A 50 -11.48 -8.82 -5.64
N ALA A 51 -10.43 -9.48 -6.13
CA ALA A 51 -10.14 -10.88 -5.82
C ALA A 51 -9.77 -11.09 -4.34
N GLY A 52 -9.03 -10.16 -3.76
CA GLY A 52 -8.60 -10.21 -2.36
C GLY A 52 -9.77 -10.12 -1.38
N VAL A 53 -10.69 -9.17 -1.58
CA VAL A 53 -11.90 -9.04 -0.75
C VAL A 53 -12.74 -10.31 -0.80
N LYS A 54 -12.95 -10.88 -2.00
CA LYS A 54 -13.68 -12.15 -2.17
C LYS A 54 -13.01 -13.30 -1.41
N ALA A 55 -11.69 -13.42 -1.50
CA ALA A 55 -10.94 -14.45 -0.78
C ALA A 55 -11.03 -14.28 0.75
N LEU A 56 -10.95 -13.05 1.24
CA LEU A 56 -11.03 -12.73 2.67
C LEU A 56 -12.43 -12.96 3.24
N LEU A 57 -13.49 -12.66 2.49
CA LEU A 57 -14.87 -13.02 2.85
C LEU A 57 -15.06 -14.53 2.98
N ALA A 58 -14.51 -15.31 2.06
CA ALA A 58 -14.57 -16.77 2.10
C ALA A 58 -13.74 -17.35 3.27
N ALA A 59 -12.62 -16.71 3.62
CA ALA A 59 -11.72 -17.15 4.69
C ALA A 59 -12.06 -16.59 6.08
N ALA A 60 -13.08 -15.73 6.21
CA ALA A 60 -13.42 -15.06 7.47
C ALA A 60 -13.81 -16.07 8.57
N PRO A 61 -13.12 -16.11 9.72
CA PRO A 61 -13.35 -17.11 10.76
C PRO A 61 -14.42 -16.75 11.79
N SER A 62 -14.85 -15.48 11.84
CA SER A 62 -15.91 -15.02 12.74
C SER A 62 -16.93 -14.17 11.98
N ALA A 63 -18.12 -14.00 12.58
CA ALA A 63 -19.14 -13.11 12.04
C ALA A 63 -18.65 -11.66 11.99
N GLU A 64 -17.93 -11.20 13.01
CA GLU A 64 -17.34 -9.86 13.07
C GLU A 64 -16.36 -9.60 11.92
N ILE A 65 -15.42 -10.54 11.67
CA ILE A 65 -14.45 -10.40 10.58
C ILE A 65 -15.16 -10.41 9.22
N ARG A 66 -16.17 -11.28 9.07
CA ARG A 66 -16.97 -11.35 7.84
C ARG A 66 -17.71 -10.03 7.58
N GLU A 67 -18.27 -9.43 8.62
CA GLU A 67 -18.99 -8.16 8.51
C GLU A 67 -18.05 -7.00 8.18
N ASN A 68 -16.84 -6.97 8.76
CA ASN A 68 -15.82 -5.98 8.36
C ASN A 68 -15.48 -6.06 6.87
N TYR A 69 -15.34 -7.27 6.31
CA TYR A 69 -15.04 -7.44 4.89
C TYR A 69 -16.23 -7.19 3.97
N ARG A 70 -17.48 -7.35 4.44
CA ARG A 70 -18.67 -6.89 3.69
C ARG A 70 -18.73 -5.37 3.63
N LEU A 71 -18.44 -4.71 4.75
CA LEU A 71 -18.32 -3.25 4.75
C LEU A 71 -17.19 -2.78 3.84
N LEU A 72 -16.05 -3.50 3.81
CA LEU A 72 -14.96 -3.20 2.87
C LEU A 72 -15.41 -3.33 1.43
N GLU A 73 -16.14 -4.41 1.09
CA GLU A 73 -16.70 -4.64 -0.24
C GLU A 73 -17.64 -3.50 -0.66
N LEU A 74 -18.50 -3.03 0.25
CA LEU A 74 -19.43 -1.93 0.00
C LEU A 74 -18.70 -0.60 -0.24
N LEU A 75 -17.78 -0.21 0.64
CA LEU A 75 -17.01 1.03 0.49
C LEU A 75 -16.14 0.99 -0.77
N TRP A 76 -15.57 -0.17 -1.09
CA TRP A 76 -14.80 -0.34 -2.32
C TRP A 76 -15.68 -0.24 -3.56
N ALA A 77 -16.90 -0.80 -3.55
CA ALA A 77 -17.82 -0.69 -4.67
C ALA A 77 -18.20 0.79 -4.96
N ASP A 78 -18.33 1.63 -3.93
CA ASP A 78 -18.51 3.08 -4.07
C ASP A 78 -17.25 3.78 -4.59
N TYR A 79 -16.07 3.46 -4.01
CA TYR A 79 -14.83 4.16 -4.34
C TYR A 79 -14.21 3.76 -5.69
N ARG A 80 -14.34 2.49 -6.10
CA ARG A 80 -13.68 1.91 -7.28
C ARG A 80 -13.97 2.66 -8.59
N PRO A 81 -15.20 3.11 -8.89
CA PRO A 81 -15.48 3.95 -10.07
C PRO A 81 -14.71 5.28 -10.09
N HIS A 82 -14.47 5.88 -8.92
CA HIS A 82 -13.74 7.16 -8.81
C HIS A 82 -12.26 7.00 -9.17
N VAL A 83 -11.61 5.93 -8.70
CA VAL A 83 -10.21 5.65 -9.10
C VAL A 83 -10.11 5.16 -10.54
N ALA A 84 -11.11 4.43 -11.06
CA ALA A 84 -11.07 3.84 -12.40
C ALA A 84 -11.31 4.86 -13.54
N ARG A 85 -12.08 5.92 -13.29
CA ARG A 85 -12.38 6.96 -14.28
C ARG A 85 -11.45 8.15 -14.09
N THR A 86 -10.63 8.46 -15.09
CA THR A 86 -9.76 9.64 -15.06
C THR A 86 -10.23 10.71 -16.06
N PRO A 87 -10.38 11.98 -15.66
CA PRO A 87 -10.30 12.49 -14.29
C PRO A 87 -11.51 12.07 -13.44
N ASP A 88 -11.33 12.04 -12.13
CA ASP A 88 -12.46 11.96 -11.20
C ASP A 88 -13.22 13.31 -11.19
N PRO A 89 -14.56 13.34 -11.37
CA PRO A 89 -15.30 14.58 -11.43
C PRO A 89 -15.41 15.32 -10.09
N GLU A 90 -15.14 14.68 -8.95
CA GLU A 90 -15.18 15.31 -7.63
C GLU A 90 -13.80 15.81 -7.18
N GLY A 91 -12.76 15.48 -7.93
CA GLY A 91 -11.41 16.00 -7.75
C GLY A 91 -10.59 15.27 -6.69
N PRO A 92 -9.30 15.66 -6.54
CA PRO A 92 -8.33 14.92 -5.74
C PRO A 92 -8.64 14.91 -4.24
N ASP A 93 -9.31 15.92 -3.70
CA ASP A 93 -9.63 15.95 -2.27
C ASP A 93 -10.67 14.89 -1.89
N LYS A 94 -11.77 14.80 -2.65
CA LYS A 94 -12.80 13.79 -2.44
C LYS A 94 -12.30 12.38 -2.73
N LEU A 95 -11.48 12.22 -3.77
CA LEU A 95 -10.79 10.96 -4.04
C LEU A 95 -9.92 10.51 -2.85
N ALA A 96 -9.17 11.44 -2.24
CA ALA A 96 -8.36 11.13 -1.06
C ALA A 96 -9.21 10.71 0.13
N GLU A 97 -10.29 11.45 0.43
CA GLU A 97 -11.18 11.18 1.57
C GLU A 97 -11.81 9.78 1.47
N ARG A 98 -12.43 9.44 0.34
CA ARG A 98 -13.00 8.10 0.12
C ARG A 98 -11.94 7.00 0.21
N GLY A 99 -10.75 7.25 -0.34
CA GLY A 99 -9.63 6.31 -0.26
C GLY A 99 -9.20 6.01 1.17
N GLU A 100 -9.17 7.01 2.06
CA GLU A 100 -8.84 6.81 3.48
C GLU A 100 -9.88 5.95 4.20
N GLU A 101 -11.17 6.08 3.89
CA GLU A 101 -12.21 5.22 4.48
C GLU A 101 -12.02 3.74 4.12
N VAL A 102 -11.72 3.47 2.84
CA VAL A 102 -11.41 2.11 2.36
C VAL A 102 -10.15 1.57 3.06
N VAL A 103 -9.08 2.37 3.12
CA VAL A 103 -7.81 1.99 3.78
C VAL A 103 -8.03 1.72 5.27
N TRP A 104 -8.87 2.52 5.94
CA TRP A 104 -9.18 2.36 7.36
C TRP A 104 -9.89 1.04 7.63
N ILE A 105 -10.97 0.73 6.90
CA ILE A 105 -11.69 -0.55 7.05
C ILE A 105 -10.81 -1.75 6.67
N ALA A 106 -10.00 -1.62 5.61
CA ALA A 106 -9.09 -2.68 5.20
C ALA A 106 -8.03 -2.97 6.28
N SER A 107 -7.46 -1.92 6.88
CA SER A 107 -6.51 -2.02 7.99
C SER A 107 -7.14 -2.59 9.26
N LYS A 108 -8.40 -2.24 9.55
CA LYS A 108 -9.18 -2.85 10.63
C LYS A 108 -9.33 -4.36 10.43
N GLY A 109 -9.57 -4.81 9.19
CA GLY A 109 -9.63 -6.24 8.86
C GLY A 109 -8.32 -6.97 9.16
N VAL A 110 -7.17 -6.37 8.83
CA VAL A 110 -5.84 -6.92 9.19
C VAL A 110 -5.71 -7.09 10.70
N LYS A 111 -6.12 -6.08 11.48
CA LYS A 111 -6.07 -6.13 12.95
C LYS A 111 -6.97 -7.23 13.51
N LEU A 112 -8.22 -7.31 13.07
CA LEU A 112 -9.16 -8.34 13.54
C LEU A 112 -8.65 -9.76 13.24
N LEU A 113 -8.04 -9.97 12.07
CA LEU A 113 -7.41 -11.26 11.73
C LEU A 113 -6.20 -11.57 12.59
N LYS A 114 -5.41 -10.55 12.96
CA LYS A 114 -4.30 -10.70 13.91
C LYS A 114 -4.80 -11.13 15.28
N ASP A 115 -5.80 -10.44 15.80
CA ASP A 115 -6.37 -10.71 17.13
C ASP A 115 -7.03 -12.11 17.21
N HIS A 116 -7.46 -12.66 16.07
CA HIS A 116 -8.04 -14.00 16.00
C HIS A 116 -7.00 -15.14 15.96
N ALA A 117 -5.81 -14.91 15.40
CA ALA A 117 -4.82 -15.96 15.21
C ALA A 117 -3.38 -15.42 15.29
N ASP A 118 -2.65 -15.96 16.27
CA ASP A 118 -1.25 -15.67 16.50
C ASP A 118 -0.36 -16.76 15.88
N ASP A 119 0.28 -16.41 14.76
CA ASP A 119 1.22 -17.27 14.03
C ASP A 119 2.46 -16.42 13.70
N PRO A 120 3.67 -16.80 14.15
CA PRO A 120 4.89 -16.02 13.92
C PRO A 120 5.20 -15.75 12.44
N ARG A 121 4.88 -16.69 11.54
CA ARG A 121 5.04 -16.49 10.09
C ARG A 121 4.07 -15.42 9.58
N SER A 122 2.82 -15.50 10.01
CA SER A 122 1.81 -14.48 9.72
C SER A 122 2.22 -13.11 10.26
N GLU A 123 2.89 -13.02 11.41
CA GLU A 123 3.38 -11.73 11.92
C GLU A 123 4.47 -11.13 11.03
N ARG A 124 5.46 -11.91 10.58
CA ARG A 124 6.45 -11.43 9.60
C ARG A 124 5.79 -10.95 8.31
N VAL A 125 4.83 -11.71 7.78
CA VAL A 125 4.06 -11.32 6.59
C VAL A 125 3.27 -10.02 6.83
N ARG A 126 2.69 -9.82 8.02
CA ARG A 126 2.00 -8.57 8.38
C ARG A 126 2.97 -7.40 8.43
N THR A 127 4.16 -7.56 9.02
CA THR A 127 5.18 -6.50 9.05
C THR A 127 5.65 -6.12 7.64
N VAL A 128 5.83 -7.10 6.73
CA VAL A 128 6.08 -6.78 5.30
C VAL A 128 4.90 -6.02 4.70
N GLY A 129 3.67 -6.44 5.00
CA GLY A 129 2.45 -5.75 4.61
C GLY A 129 2.39 -4.29 5.07
N GLU A 130 2.78 -4.01 6.31
CA GLU A 130 2.91 -2.66 6.86
C GLU A 130 3.94 -1.85 6.07
N ALA A 131 5.13 -2.38 5.82
CA ALA A 131 6.14 -1.71 4.99
C ALA A 131 5.62 -1.39 3.58
N ARG A 132 4.91 -2.33 2.94
CA ARG A 132 4.28 -2.09 1.61
C ARG A 132 3.25 -0.97 1.67
N LEU A 133 2.31 -1.03 2.62
CA LEU A 133 1.29 -0.02 2.80
C LEU A 133 1.91 1.37 2.98
N GLN A 134 2.87 1.49 3.89
CA GLN A 134 3.50 2.78 4.15
C GLN A 134 4.30 3.29 2.96
N SER A 135 4.96 2.42 2.18
CA SER A 135 5.62 2.83 0.94
C SER A 135 4.65 3.47 -0.07
N GLN A 136 3.44 2.91 -0.21
CA GLN A 136 2.41 3.46 -1.10
C GLN A 136 1.84 4.76 -0.54
N ARG A 137 1.59 4.84 0.77
CA ARG A 137 1.14 6.07 1.46
C ARG A 137 2.12 7.21 1.29
N ILE A 138 3.41 6.94 1.41
CA ILE A 138 4.45 7.95 1.24
C ILE A 138 4.42 8.50 -0.19
N ALA A 139 4.43 7.60 -1.19
CA ALA A 139 4.37 8.02 -2.59
C ALA A 139 3.09 8.79 -2.91
N ARG A 140 1.91 8.27 -2.52
CA ARG A 140 0.64 8.98 -2.68
C ARG A 140 0.67 10.35 -2.01
N GLY A 141 1.18 10.46 -0.79
CA GLY A 141 1.30 11.73 -0.09
C GLY A 141 2.08 12.78 -0.90
N TYR A 142 3.21 12.40 -1.50
CA TYR A 142 3.96 13.30 -2.39
C TYR A 142 3.24 13.66 -3.68
N PHE A 143 2.46 12.75 -4.26
CA PHE A 143 1.59 13.07 -5.39
C PHE A 143 0.51 14.06 -4.98
N PHE A 144 -0.27 13.76 -3.94
CA PHE A 144 -1.39 14.61 -3.53
C PHE A 144 -0.93 15.99 -3.06
N ARG A 145 0.26 16.13 -2.46
CA ARG A 145 0.86 17.44 -2.13
C ARG A 145 0.97 18.42 -3.31
N GLN A 146 1.03 17.92 -4.54
CA GLN A 146 1.18 18.76 -5.73
C GLN A 146 -0.16 19.32 -6.26
N TRP A 147 -1.28 18.65 -5.96
CA TRP A 147 -2.57 18.98 -6.60
C TRP A 147 -3.80 18.98 -5.68
N ALA A 148 -3.66 18.51 -4.44
CA ALA A 148 -4.66 18.61 -3.39
C ALA A 148 -4.39 19.84 -2.50
N ALA A 149 -5.40 20.29 -1.77
CA ALA A 149 -5.21 21.39 -0.82
C ALA A 149 -4.17 21.01 0.25
N ARG A 150 -3.23 21.93 0.50
CA ARG A 150 -2.28 21.78 1.61
C ARG A 150 -3.04 21.69 2.92
N SER A 151 -2.66 20.74 3.76
CA SER A 151 -3.30 20.49 5.04
C SER A 151 -2.28 19.94 6.03
N GLU A 152 -2.21 20.53 7.22
CA GLU A 152 -1.34 20.05 8.31
C GLU A 152 -1.59 18.57 8.64
N ARG A 153 -2.85 18.12 8.49
CA ARG A 153 -3.22 16.73 8.65
C ARG A 153 -2.49 15.82 7.65
N ARG A 154 -2.49 16.16 6.35
CA ARG A 154 -1.80 15.37 5.32
C ARG A 154 -0.28 15.39 5.51
N GLU A 155 0.25 16.51 5.98
CA GLU A 155 1.66 16.63 6.36
C GLU A 155 2.02 15.68 7.51
N ALA A 156 1.17 15.62 8.54
CA ALA A 156 1.34 14.71 9.66
C ALA A 156 1.18 13.24 9.26
N GLU A 157 0.21 12.93 8.39
CA GLU A 157 0.00 11.58 7.84
C GLU A 157 1.23 11.10 7.04
N LEU A 158 1.84 11.97 6.22
CA LEU A 158 3.06 11.62 5.49
C LEU A 158 4.24 11.35 6.42
N ARG A 159 4.43 12.17 7.45
CA ARG A 159 5.47 11.93 8.48
C ARG A 159 5.23 10.64 9.24
N ALA A 160 3.98 10.36 9.61
CA ALA A 160 3.60 9.14 10.30
C ALA A 160 3.84 7.90 9.42
N ALA A 161 3.55 7.97 8.12
CA ALA A 161 3.83 6.89 7.18
C ALA A 161 5.35 6.62 7.07
N GLY A 162 6.18 7.67 7.01
CA GLY A 162 7.64 7.53 7.03
C GLY A 162 8.17 6.86 8.30
N ALA A 163 7.68 7.27 9.47
CA ALA A 163 8.05 6.66 10.75
C ALA A 163 7.60 5.20 10.87
N ALA A 164 6.38 4.90 10.43
CA ALA A 164 5.85 3.53 10.43
C ALA A 164 6.58 2.62 9.44
N TYR A 165 6.96 3.13 8.25
CA TYR A 165 7.80 2.40 7.30
C TYR A 165 9.15 2.04 7.92
N ARG A 166 9.82 3.00 8.56
CA ARG A 166 11.09 2.76 9.24
C ARG A 166 10.98 1.67 10.29
N LYS A 167 9.98 1.80 11.17
CA LYS A 167 9.74 0.83 12.24
C LYS A 167 9.53 -0.59 11.68
N ALA A 168 8.73 -0.73 10.61
CA ALA A 168 8.50 -2.02 9.99
C ALA A 168 9.78 -2.59 9.37
N MET A 169 10.55 -1.78 8.64
CA MET A 169 11.81 -2.23 8.04
C MET A 169 12.88 -2.59 9.08
N ASP A 170 13.00 -1.82 10.16
CA ASP A 170 13.93 -2.13 11.26
C ASP A 170 13.60 -3.49 11.89
N ALA A 171 12.31 -3.77 12.12
CA ALA A 171 11.85 -5.05 12.63
C ALA A 171 12.15 -6.21 11.65
N LEU A 172 11.90 -6.00 10.36
CA LEU A 172 12.16 -6.99 9.32
C LEU A 172 13.65 -7.31 9.22
N LEU A 173 14.50 -6.29 9.15
CA LEU A 173 15.95 -6.44 9.06
C LEU A 173 16.53 -7.12 10.32
N ALA A 174 16.04 -6.77 11.50
CA ALA A 174 16.46 -7.40 12.76
C ALA A 174 16.07 -8.88 12.83
N SER A 175 14.95 -9.27 12.20
CA SER A 175 14.46 -10.65 12.18
C SER A 175 15.03 -11.51 11.05
N ALA A 176 15.63 -10.90 10.04
CA ALA A 176 16.10 -11.60 8.85
C ALA A 176 17.39 -12.39 9.13
N VAL A 177 17.47 -13.62 8.59
CA VAL A 177 18.68 -14.44 8.67
C VAL A 177 19.80 -13.78 7.86
N VAL A 178 20.96 -13.59 8.49
CA VAL A 178 22.13 -12.96 7.86
C VAL A 178 22.55 -13.73 6.61
N GLY A 179 22.71 -13.02 5.49
CA GLY A 179 23.09 -13.60 4.19
C GLY A 179 21.95 -14.28 3.43
N SER A 180 20.72 -14.30 3.98
CA SER A 180 19.56 -14.83 3.26
C SER A 180 19.12 -13.92 2.10
N GLU A 181 18.43 -14.50 1.11
CA GLU A 181 17.81 -13.72 0.05
C GLU A 181 16.77 -12.72 0.56
N ALA A 182 16.07 -13.05 1.66
CA ALA A 182 15.13 -12.13 2.28
C ALA A 182 15.85 -10.87 2.80
N MET A 183 17.01 -11.03 3.44
CA MET A 183 17.84 -9.90 3.87
C MET A 183 18.32 -9.07 2.68
N ALA A 184 18.77 -9.70 1.60
CA ALA A 184 19.22 -9.00 0.39
C ALA A 184 18.08 -8.18 -0.26
N ASP A 185 16.87 -8.74 -0.35
CA ASP A 185 15.70 -8.00 -0.85
C ASP A 185 15.30 -6.87 0.12
N LEU A 186 15.33 -7.07 1.44
CA LEU A 186 15.07 -5.99 2.39
C LEU A 186 16.06 -4.82 2.25
N GLN A 187 17.35 -5.10 2.04
CA GLN A 187 18.37 -4.08 1.76
C GLN A 187 18.12 -3.37 0.43
N LEU A 188 17.65 -4.08 -0.60
CA LEU A 188 17.24 -3.46 -1.85
C LEU A 188 16.05 -2.51 -1.65
N ALA A 189 15.06 -2.90 -0.84
CA ALA A 189 13.94 -2.03 -0.49
C ALA A 189 14.39 -0.77 0.28
N GLU A 190 15.36 -0.89 1.18
CA GLU A 190 16.02 0.24 1.85
C GLU A 190 16.68 1.22 0.87
N ASN A 191 17.44 0.70 -0.10
CA ASN A 191 18.06 1.53 -1.12
C ASN A 191 17.02 2.27 -1.97
N GLN A 192 15.94 1.59 -2.38
CA GLN A 192 14.83 2.21 -3.11
C GLN A 192 14.11 3.28 -2.27
N TYR A 193 13.98 3.06 -0.95
CA TYR A 193 13.43 4.06 -0.04
C TYR A 193 14.28 5.33 0.02
N GLY A 194 15.61 5.19 0.06
CA GLY A 194 16.54 6.32 -0.03
C GLY A 194 16.36 7.13 -1.33
N PHE A 195 16.22 6.44 -2.47
CA PHE A 195 15.93 7.10 -3.75
C PHE A 195 14.59 7.80 -3.77
N LEU A 196 13.56 7.20 -3.17
CA LEU A 196 12.24 7.82 -3.03
C LEU A 196 12.35 9.14 -2.24
N LEU A 197 13.01 9.13 -1.08
CA LEU A 197 13.17 10.32 -0.25
C LEU A 197 13.99 11.42 -0.93
N SER A 198 15.07 11.04 -1.63
CA SER A 198 15.89 11.99 -2.39
C SER A 198 15.08 12.66 -3.52
N ALA A 199 14.31 11.87 -4.27
CA ALA A 199 13.41 12.39 -5.31
C ALA A 199 12.36 13.34 -4.73
N ALA A 200 11.77 12.96 -3.58
CA ALA A 200 10.76 13.75 -2.91
C ALA A 200 11.30 15.10 -2.38
N GLN A 201 12.51 15.12 -1.81
CA GLN A 201 13.19 16.37 -1.42
C GLN A 201 13.51 17.28 -2.62
N GLY A 202 13.68 16.70 -3.81
CA GLY A 202 13.84 17.44 -5.05
C GLY A 202 12.58 18.19 -5.49
N LEU A 203 11.39 17.71 -5.12
CA LEU A 203 10.11 18.28 -5.56
C LEU A 203 9.91 19.73 -5.10
N GLU A 204 10.40 20.10 -3.92
CA GLU A 204 10.25 21.46 -3.39
C GLU A 204 11.19 22.48 -4.06
N ARG A 205 12.23 22.00 -4.75
CA ARG A 205 13.28 22.82 -5.35
C ARG A 205 13.13 23.00 -6.86
N GLN A 206 12.24 22.24 -7.49
CA GLN A 206 12.09 22.21 -8.95
C GLN A 206 10.88 23.00 -9.41
N ARG A 207 11.03 23.73 -10.53
CA ARG A 207 9.93 24.43 -11.20
C ARG A 207 8.93 23.47 -11.84
N ASP A 208 9.39 22.32 -12.31
CA ASP A 208 8.57 21.22 -12.83
C ASP A 208 8.71 20.01 -11.90
N PRO A 209 7.63 19.59 -11.19
CA PRO A 209 7.71 18.47 -10.26
C PRO A 209 7.74 17.10 -10.97
N ARG A 210 7.48 17.03 -12.28
CA ARG A 210 7.28 15.76 -13.00
C ARG A 210 8.47 14.80 -12.88
N PRO A 211 9.74 15.18 -13.12
CA PRO A 211 10.86 14.23 -13.01
C PRO A 211 10.99 13.63 -11.61
N GLY A 212 10.80 14.45 -10.57
CA GLY A 212 10.80 13.97 -9.18
C GLY A 212 9.65 13.00 -8.90
N LEU A 213 8.45 13.29 -9.41
CA LEU A 213 7.27 12.42 -9.25
C LEU A 213 7.43 11.09 -10.00
N GLU A 214 8.06 11.10 -11.18
CA GLU A 214 8.40 9.86 -11.89
C GLU A 214 9.37 9.00 -11.09
N ALA A 215 10.39 9.62 -10.48
CA ALA A 215 11.35 8.92 -9.64
C ALA A 215 10.68 8.36 -8.37
N VAL A 216 9.82 9.14 -7.71
CA VAL A 216 9.01 8.66 -6.57
C VAL A 216 8.15 7.45 -6.98
N ALA A 217 7.45 7.51 -8.11
CA ALA A 217 6.62 6.40 -8.61
C ALA A 217 7.45 5.14 -8.92
N LYS A 218 8.58 5.29 -9.62
CA LYS A 218 9.49 4.18 -9.95
C LYS A 218 10.06 3.52 -8.69
N SER A 219 10.61 4.31 -7.76
CA SER A 219 11.16 3.79 -6.51
C SER A 219 10.10 3.07 -5.68
N CYS A 220 8.89 3.64 -5.57
CA CYS A 220 7.78 3.04 -4.83
C CYS A 220 7.29 1.71 -5.45
N ASP A 221 7.22 1.63 -6.79
CA ASP A 221 6.89 0.38 -7.48
C ASP A 221 7.96 -0.69 -7.26
N ASN A 222 9.25 -0.31 -7.33
CA ASN A 222 10.36 -1.22 -7.08
C ASN A 222 10.35 -1.73 -5.63
N MET A 223 10.11 -0.84 -4.65
CA MET A 223 9.92 -1.24 -3.25
C MET A 223 8.81 -2.28 -3.11
N LEU A 224 7.66 -2.04 -3.73
CA LEU A 224 6.52 -2.97 -3.66
C LEU A 224 6.87 -4.33 -4.26
N GLU A 225 7.53 -4.37 -5.43
CA GLU A 225 7.95 -5.62 -6.07
C GLU A 225 8.90 -6.43 -5.19
N VAL A 226 9.87 -5.74 -4.58
CA VAL A 226 10.87 -6.35 -3.70
C VAL A 226 10.20 -6.88 -2.42
N LEU A 227 9.36 -6.07 -1.78
CA LEU A 227 8.60 -6.50 -0.59
C LEU A 227 7.61 -7.62 -0.94
N ASP A 228 7.07 -7.65 -2.16
CA ASP A 228 6.28 -8.77 -2.71
C ASP A 228 7.07 -10.08 -2.74
N ARG A 229 8.36 -10.05 -3.12
CA ARG A 229 9.23 -11.22 -2.99
C ARG A 229 9.46 -11.61 -1.53
N VAL A 230 9.71 -10.65 -0.64
CA VAL A 230 9.97 -10.93 0.79
C VAL A 230 8.78 -11.64 1.44
N ALA A 231 7.54 -11.14 1.32
CA ALA A 231 6.43 -11.85 1.97
C ALA A 231 6.12 -13.20 1.32
N ARG A 232 6.37 -13.39 0.00
CA ARG A 232 6.24 -14.73 -0.61
C ARG A 232 7.22 -15.71 0.03
N ARG A 233 8.46 -15.30 0.32
CA ARG A 233 9.42 -16.15 1.04
C ARG A 233 8.90 -16.48 2.43
N TYR A 234 8.52 -15.48 3.24
CA TYR A 234 7.99 -15.70 4.59
C TYR A 234 6.68 -16.51 4.63
N GLU A 235 5.84 -16.39 3.62
CA GLU A 235 4.63 -17.21 3.47
C GLU A 235 4.96 -18.67 3.19
N SER A 236 6.05 -18.94 2.46
CA SER A 236 6.50 -20.29 2.08
C SER A 236 7.45 -20.96 3.08
N GLU A 237 7.93 -20.24 4.10
CA GLU A 237 8.82 -20.80 5.12
C GLU A 237 8.13 -21.94 5.89
N PRO A 238 8.84 -23.05 6.19
CA PRO A 238 8.29 -24.19 6.90
C PRO A 238 7.76 -23.87 8.31
#